data_AF-A0A183FNR9-F1
#
_entry.id   AF-A0A183FNR9-F1
#
_cell.length_a   1.000
_cell.length_b   1.000
_cell.length_c   1.000
_cell.angle_alpha   90.00
_cell.angle_beta   90.00
_cell.angle_gamma   90.00
#
_symmetry.space_group_name_H-M   'P 1'
#
loop_
_entity.id
_entity.type
_entity.pdbx_description
1 polymer ?
#
loop_
_entity_poly.entity_id
_entity_poly.type
_entity_poly.pdbx_seq_one_letter_code
_entity_poly.pdbx_strand_id
1 'polypeptide(L)' 'MEFPISVGVHQGSVLSLLLFVLFIDAVTRGLQQPVPWTLLYGDDVMLACDDNFDLERQVQAWCDRLAMFGLKLKV' A
#
# COMPACT_ATOMS: atom_id res chain seq x y z
N MET A 1 -7.67 35.45 -8.22
CA MET A 1 -7.91 34.28 -9.11
C MET A 1 -8.27 33.12 -8.22
N GLU A 2 -9.54 32.77 -8.17
CA GLU A 2 -10.06 31.67 -7.37
C GLU A 2 -10.02 30.39 -8.21
N PHE A 3 -9.37 29.34 -7.70
CA PHE A 3 -9.38 28.01 -8.32
C PHE A 3 -10.44 27.16 -7.61
N PRO A 4 -11.61 26.89 -8.21
CA PRO A 4 -12.59 26.00 -7.62
C PRO A 4 -12.14 24.55 -7.86
N ILE A 5 -11.40 24.00 -6.91
CA ILE A 5 -11.07 22.57 -6.91
C ILE A 5 -12.32 21.82 -6.39
N SER A 6 -13.12 21.29 -7.31
CA SER A 6 -14.38 20.57 -7.01
C SER A 6 -14.17 19.10 -6.58
N VAL A 7 -12.94 18.60 -6.65
CA VAL A 7 -12.58 17.25 -6.15
C VAL A 7 -11.21 17.33 -5.49
N GLY A 8 -11.20 17.58 -4.19
CA GLY A 8 -10.03 17.47 -3.34
C GLY A 8 -10.51 16.91 -2.00
N VAL A 9 -10.02 15.72 -1.63
CA VAL A 9 -10.29 15.17 -0.31
C VAL A 9 -9.60 16.04 0.73
N HIS A 10 -10.37 16.47 1.73
CA HIS A 10 -9.89 17.28 2.84
C HIS A 10 -8.79 16.54 3.60
N GLN A 11 -7.56 17.06 3.56
CA GLN A 11 -6.47 16.64 4.45
C GLN A 11 -6.98 16.80 5.89
N GLY A 12 -7.19 15.68 6.60
CA GLY A 12 -7.84 15.63 7.92
C GLY A 12 -9.07 14.71 8.03
N SER A 13 -9.52 14.09 6.93
CA SER A 13 -10.62 13.12 6.97
C SER A 13 -10.13 11.69 7.28
N VAL A 14 -10.53 11.16 8.44
CA VAL A 14 -10.32 9.75 8.84
C VAL A 14 -10.89 8.78 7.80
N LEU A 15 -11.95 9.18 7.09
CA LEU A 15 -12.59 8.36 6.06
C LEU A 15 -11.68 8.14 4.84
N SER A 16 -10.85 9.11 4.47
CA SER A 16 -9.90 8.95 3.36
C SER A 16 -8.82 7.92 3.70
N LEU A 17 -8.29 7.99 4.93
CA LEU A 17 -7.31 7.03 5.42
C LEU A 17 -7.93 5.63 5.50
N LEU A 18 -9.18 5.53 5.98
CA LEU A 18 -9.89 4.26 6.05
C LEU A 18 -10.12 3.65 4.67
N LEU A 19 -10.55 4.45 3.68
CA LEU A 19 -10.73 3.98 2.30
C LEU A 19 -9.39 3.60 1.66
N PHE A 20 -8.32 4.34 1.95
CA PHE A 20 -6.97 4.01 1.48
C PHE A 20 -6.48 2.69 2.08
N VAL A 21 -6.61 2.49 3.38
CA VAL A 21 -6.23 1.24 4.07
C VAL A 21 -7.05 0.06 3.53
N LEU A 22 -8.36 0.20 3.31
CA LEU A 22 -9.19 -0.86 2.74
C LEU A 22 -8.82 -1.18 1.28
N PHE A 23 -8.46 -0.15 0.50
CA PHE A 23 -8.00 -0.32 -0.87
C PHE A 23 -6.67 -1.05 -0.92
N ILE A 24 -5.70 -0.64 -0.09
CA ILE A 24 -4.41 -1.31 0.03
C ILE A 24 -4.59 -2.74 0.52
N ASP A 25 -5.44 -2.98 1.52
CA ASP A 25 -5.77 -4.33 1.99
C ASP A 25 -6.31 -5.20 0.84
N ALA A 26 -7.30 -4.72 0.09
CA ALA A 26 -7.87 -5.47 -1.03
C ALA A 26 -6.86 -5.77 -2.16
N VAL A 27 -6.01 -4.80 -2.51
CA VAL A 27 -4.98 -4.96 -3.56
C VAL A 27 -3.91 -5.95 -3.13
N THR A 28 -3.54 -5.92 -1.86
CA THR A 28 -2.42 -6.68 -1.29
C THR A 28 -2.83 -7.99 -0.63
N ARG A 29 -4.13 -8.27 -0.46
CA ARG A 29 -4.67 -9.48 0.18
C ARG A 29 -4.12 -10.80 -0.39
N GLY A 30 -3.78 -10.83 -1.68
CA GLY A 30 -3.18 -12.00 -2.33
C GLY A 30 -1.67 -12.15 -2.13
N LEU A 31 -1.03 -11.13 -1.54
CA LEU A 31 0.41 -11.05 -1.26
C LEU A 31 0.71 -11.01 0.24
N GLN A 32 -0.26 -10.64 1.08
CA GLN A 32 -0.13 -10.61 2.53
C GLN A 32 0.12 -12.02 3.07
N GLN A 33 1.18 -12.13 3.88
CA GLN A 33 1.44 -13.31 4.70
C GLN A 33 1.01 -13.03 6.14
N PRO A 34 0.62 -14.07 6.91
CA PRO A 34 0.26 -13.90 8.31
C PRO A 34 1.42 -13.28 9.10
N VAL A 35 1.08 -12.49 10.11
CA VAL A 35 2.03 -11.86 11.04
C VAL A 35 3.01 -12.93 11.58
N PRO A 36 4.33 -12.69 11.57
CA PRO A 36 5.04 -11.40 11.47
C PRO A 36 5.54 -10.98 10.07
N TRP A 37 5.20 -11.71 9.02
CA TRP A 37 5.88 -11.60 7.71
C TRP A 37 5.42 -10.41 6.84
N THR A 38 4.19 -9.94 7.02
CA THR A 38 3.67 -8.73 6.37
C THR A 38 2.84 -7.91 7.35
N LEU A 39 3.17 -6.63 7.52
CA LEU A 39 2.40 -5.68 8.33
C LEU A 39 2.04 -4.45 7.51
N LEU A 40 0.76 -4.10 7.48
CA LEU A 40 0.24 -2.85 6.91
C LEU A 40 -0.09 -1.88 8.05
N TYR A 41 0.50 -0.70 8.03
CA TYR A 41 0.24 0.36 9.00
C TYR A 41 0.03 1.70 8.28
N GLY A 42 -1.23 2.11 8.15
CA GLY A 42 -1.58 3.34 7.43
C GLY A 42 -1.14 3.28 5.98
N ASP A 43 -0.15 4.12 5.62
CA ASP A 43 0.44 4.18 4.28
C ASP A 43 1.70 3.31 4.13
N ASP A 44 2.20 2.72 5.22
CA ASP A 44 3.44 1.94 5.24
C ASP A 44 3.17 0.43 5.19
N VAL A 45 3.99 -0.29 4.43
CA VAL A 45 4.05 -1.76 4.43
C VAL A 45 5.43 -2.23 4.88
N MET A 46 5.44 -3.16 5.83
CA MET A 46 6.65 -3.84 6.26
C MET A 46 6.61 -5.30 5.78
N LEU A 47 7.62 -5.68 5.01
CA LEU A 47 7.89 -7.06 4.63
C LEU A 47 9.07 -7.58 5.45
N ALA A 48 8.87 -8.71 6.13
CA ALA A 48 9.93 -9.45 6.80
C ALA A 48 10.06 -10.82 6.16
N CYS A 49 11.30 -11.29 5.99
CA CYS A 49 11.65 -12.62 5.48
C CYS A 49 12.96 -13.06 6.14
N ASP A 50 13.13 -14.36 6.33
CA ASP A 50 14.37 -14.92 6.87
C ASP A 50 15.51 -14.93 5.84
N ASP A 51 15.18 -14.92 4.55
CA ASP A 51 16.12 -15.00 3.43
C ASP A 51 16.01 -13.77 2.52
N ASN A 52 17.16 -13.21 2.11
CA ASN A 52 17.22 -12.02 1.26
C ASN A 52 16.68 -12.28 -0.15
N PHE A 53 16.87 -13.48 -0.71
CA PHE A 53 16.35 -13.84 -2.01
C PHE A 53 14.82 -13.92 -1.99
N ASP A 54 14.25 -14.47 -0.90
CA ASP A 54 12.80 -14.48 -0.71
C ASP A 54 12.24 -13.07 -0.46
N LEU A 55 13.00 -12.20 0.22
CA LEU A 55 12.64 -10.79 0.40
C LEU A 55 12.61 -10.04 -0.94
N GLU A 56 13.65 -10.17 -1.76
CA GLU A 56 13.73 -9.54 -3.09
C GLU A 56 12.58 -10.01 -3.99
N ARG A 57 12.29 -11.31 -3.98
CA ARG A 57 11.19 -11.89 -4.74
C ARG A 57 9.84 -11.36 -4.28
N GLN A 58 9.64 -11.18 -2.96
CA GLN A 58 8.41 -10.58 -2.44
C GLN A 58 8.32 -9.10 -2.81
N VAL A 59 9.37 -8.30 -2.61
CA VAL A 59 9.39 -6.88 -3.01
C VAL A 59 9.04 -6.73 -4.50
N GLN A 60 9.56 -7.59 -5.36
CA GLN A 60 9.24 -7.58 -6.78
C GLN A 60 7.77 -7.91 -7.05
N ALA A 61 7.22 -8.96 -6.42
CA ALA A 61 5.81 -9.32 -6.55
C ALA A 61 4.88 -8.19 -6.06
N TRP A 62 5.28 -7.47 -5.02
CA TRP A 62 4.58 -6.28 -4.53
C TRP A 62 4.67 -5.12 -5.49
N CYS A 63 5.85 -4.83 -6.05
CA CYS A 63 6.03 -3.81 -7.10
C CYS A 63 5.15 -4.09 -8.32
N ASP A 64 5.15 -5.32 -8.83
CA ASP A 64 4.36 -5.70 -10.01
C ASP A 64 2.86 -5.57 -9.74
N ARG A 65 2.40 -6.05 -8.58
CA ARG A 65 0.99 -5.93 -8.16
C ARG A 65 0.58 -4.48 -8.00
N LEU A 66 1.36 -3.67 -7.30
CA LEU A 66 1.06 -2.25 -7.10
C LEU A 66 1.05 -1.48 -8.42
N ALA A 67 1.98 -1.78 -9.33
CA ALA A 67 2.02 -1.18 -10.66
C ALA A 67 0.75 -1.46 -11.48
N MET A 68 0.13 -2.65 -11.34
CA MET A 68 -1.17 -2.95 -11.98
C MET A 68 -2.29 -2.01 -11.52
N PHE A 69 -2.20 -1.44 -10.32
CA PHE A 69 -3.17 -0.48 -9.77
C PHE A 69 -2.68 0.97 -9.86
N GLY A 70 -1.58 1.23 -10.59
CA GLY A 70 -0.99 2.57 -10.74
C GLY A 70 -0.29 3.09 -9.49
N LEU A 71 -0.02 2.21 -8.51
CA LEU A 71 0.74 2.52 -7.31
C LEU A 71 2.22 2.18 -7.49
N LYS A 72 3.08 2.86 -6.73
CA LYS A 72 4.52 2.61 -6.74
C LYS A 72 5.02 2.40 -5.31
N LEU A 73 5.67 1.26 -5.06
CA LEU A 73 6.39 1.04 -3.82
C LEU A 73 7.63 1.96 -3.80
N LYS A 74 7.81 2.70 -2.71
CA LYS A 74 9.02 3.47 -2.47
C LYS A 74 9.90 2.67 -1.52
N VAL A 75 10.85 1.94 -2.10
CA VAL A 75 11.95 1.27 -1.38
C VAL A 75 13.02 2.29 -1.02
#